data_AF-A0A940PNN0-F1
#
_entry.id   AF-A0A940PNN0-F1
#
_cell.length_a   1.000
_cell.length_b   1.000
_cell.length_c   1.000
_cell.angle_alpha   90.00
_cell.angle_beta   90.00
_cell.angle_gamma   90.00
#
_symmetry.space_group_name_H-M   'P 1'
#
loop_
_entity.id
_entity.type
_entity.pdbx_description
1 polymer ?
#
loop_
_entity_poly.entity_id
_entity_poly.type
_entity_poly.pdbx_seq_one_letter_code
_entity_poly.pdbx_strand_id
1 'polypeptide(L)'
;MARALGEWIQNRENFPPEVSFNGSALLSERAIYTGFCRQGSTTVGGAGRLLPLLDGSLAAVSCARVDDPLLYSAALGTPVMPTDPWPALTLGMSQATSSDVQRMALELSLPCWPVDQSEPPASLPRQAIWPTRQPRDFAGLRVIDFSSLWAGPLCAHILGLLGAEVIKVESTERPDGARYGNKKFYSLLHSGHKAVSFTPSDPSSLAALHDLVASADIIIEASRPRALMRLGIDAEAHIATGATWVSITAAGRTSSRIGFGDDVAASAGLIARDHDGSPCFVGDAIADPLAGLFAAASCMTVPGNTVSAMEETTKGSAEGSDQGTNNRRRRGELWDISMYNIVRHTLWGFDAADRLSPSPGLETATPPTARVLPQYSAPHALGEDNARFLSSPHLNRRVGTDLKRSQC
;
A
#
# COMPACT_ATOMS: atom_id res chain seq x y z
N MET A 1 6.50 -10.02 11.75
CA MET A 1 5.18 -9.48 11.35
C MET A 1 4.51 -10.25 10.21
N ALA A 2 4.96 -10.16 8.94
CA ALA A 2 4.23 -10.71 7.79
C ALA A 2 3.83 -12.19 7.91
N ARG A 3 4.74 -13.04 8.40
CA ARG A 3 4.44 -14.46 8.69
C ARG A 3 3.27 -14.61 9.67
N ALA A 4 3.31 -13.90 10.79
CA ALA A 4 2.28 -13.97 11.83
C ALA A 4 0.92 -13.45 11.33
N LEU A 5 0.91 -12.37 10.54
CA LEU A 5 -0.32 -11.90 9.89
C LEU A 5 -0.86 -12.93 8.90
N GLY A 6 0.02 -13.54 8.11
CA GLY A 6 -0.37 -14.60 7.16
C GLY A 6 -1.01 -15.80 7.86
N GLU A 7 -0.38 -16.30 8.92
CA GLU A 7 -0.93 -17.38 9.75
C GLU A 7 -2.26 -16.98 10.38
N TRP A 8 -2.38 -15.73 10.88
CA TRP A 8 -3.62 -15.22 11.46
C TRP A 8 -4.76 -15.13 10.45
N ILE A 9 -4.47 -14.72 9.20
CA ILE A 9 -5.45 -14.61 8.11
C ILE A 9 -5.89 -16.01 7.66
N GLN A 10 -4.94 -16.93 7.42
CA GLN A 10 -5.20 -18.30 6.96
C GLN A 10 -6.10 -19.09 7.92
N ASN A 11 -5.96 -18.86 9.23
CA ASN A 11 -6.65 -19.62 10.26
C ASN A 11 -8.07 -19.12 10.57
N ARG A 12 -8.65 -18.24 9.74
CA ARG A 12 -10.00 -17.70 9.94
C ARG A 12 -11.02 -18.68 9.37
N GLU A 13 -12.13 -18.87 10.08
CA GLU A 13 -13.16 -19.89 9.75
C GLU A 13 -13.69 -19.79 8.30
N ASN A 14 -13.60 -18.61 7.68
CA ASN A 14 -14.08 -18.37 6.31
C ASN A 14 -12.95 -18.21 5.28
N PHE A 15 -11.69 -18.48 5.63
CA PHE A 15 -10.61 -18.48 4.65
C PHE A 15 -10.71 -19.75 3.79
N PRO A 16 -10.68 -19.66 2.44
CA PRO A 16 -10.82 -20.84 1.59
C PRO A 16 -9.72 -21.87 1.90
N PRO A 17 -10.08 -23.11 2.29
CA PRO A 17 -9.10 -24.11 2.73
C PRO A 17 -8.16 -24.56 1.60
N GLU A 18 -8.58 -24.41 0.34
CA GLU A 18 -7.79 -24.70 -0.86
C GLU A 18 -6.76 -23.61 -1.19
N VAL A 19 -6.86 -22.42 -0.60
CA VAL A 19 -5.91 -21.33 -0.81
C VAL A 19 -4.83 -21.41 0.26
N SER A 20 -3.59 -21.64 -0.19
CA SER A 20 -2.42 -21.51 0.67
C SER A 20 -1.96 -20.05 0.71
N PHE A 21 -1.97 -19.46 1.90
CA PHE A 21 -1.62 -18.07 2.14
C PHE A 21 -0.33 -17.97 2.97
N ASN A 22 0.74 -17.52 2.34
CA ASN A 22 2.03 -17.31 3.01
C ASN A 22 2.35 -15.81 3.06
N GLY A 23 2.06 -15.17 4.19
CA GLY A 23 2.30 -13.74 4.36
C GLY A 23 3.76 -13.32 4.14
N SER A 24 4.74 -14.18 4.42
CA SER A 24 6.14 -13.86 4.14
C SER A 24 6.51 -13.94 2.66
N ALA A 25 5.86 -14.80 1.89
CA ALA A 25 6.07 -14.90 0.44
C ALA A 25 5.54 -13.66 -0.30
N LEU A 26 4.47 -13.04 0.22
CA LEU A 26 3.93 -11.79 -0.34
C LEU A 26 4.93 -10.63 -0.34
N LEU A 27 5.91 -10.63 0.57
CA LEU A 27 6.95 -9.60 0.61
C LEU A 27 7.89 -9.64 -0.61
N SER A 28 7.96 -10.77 -1.31
CA SER A 28 8.82 -10.97 -2.49
C SER A 28 8.05 -11.39 -3.74
N GLU A 29 6.71 -11.44 -3.66
CA GLU A 29 5.87 -11.97 -4.74
C GLU A 29 6.04 -11.20 -6.06
N ARG A 30 6.15 -9.86 -6.00
CA ARG A 30 6.39 -9.03 -7.18
C ARG A 30 7.68 -9.41 -7.91
N ALA A 31 8.72 -9.81 -7.19
CA ALA A 31 10.02 -10.18 -7.77
C ALA A 31 9.93 -11.40 -8.70
N ILE A 32 8.98 -12.32 -8.45
CA ILE A 32 8.73 -13.48 -9.32
C ILE A 32 8.32 -13.04 -10.74
N TYR A 33 7.61 -11.92 -10.84
CA TYR A 33 7.10 -11.40 -12.11
C TYR A 33 8.05 -10.43 -12.79
N THR A 34 8.81 -9.65 -12.01
CA THR A 34 9.67 -8.58 -12.54
C THR A 34 11.11 -9.02 -12.76
N GLY A 35 11.57 -10.08 -12.09
CA GLY A 35 12.98 -10.47 -12.07
C GLY A 35 13.85 -9.46 -11.30
N PHE A 36 13.24 -8.55 -10.54
CA PHE A 36 13.96 -7.56 -9.77
C PHE A 36 14.86 -8.21 -8.73
N CYS A 37 16.08 -7.69 -8.63
CA CYS A 37 17.08 -8.11 -7.67
C CYS A 37 17.57 -6.90 -6.87
N ARG A 38 18.29 -7.17 -5.78
CA ARG A 38 18.89 -6.14 -4.91
C ARG A 38 19.78 -5.18 -5.71
N GLN A 39 19.64 -3.87 -5.48
CA GLN A 39 20.42 -2.81 -6.17
C GLN A 39 21.13 -1.85 -5.20
N GLY A 40 21.61 -2.36 -4.06
CA GLY A 40 22.36 -1.57 -3.08
C GLY A 40 21.54 -0.37 -2.57
N SER A 41 22.09 0.83 -2.73
CA SER A 41 21.44 2.10 -2.34
C SER A 41 20.35 2.58 -3.31
N THR A 42 20.05 1.83 -4.37
CA THR A 42 18.94 2.11 -5.31
C THR A 42 17.81 1.13 -5.05
N THR A 43 16.56 1.60 -5.11
CA THR A 43 15.39 0.71 -5.02
C THR A 43 15.39 -0.26 -6.19
N VAL A 44 14.81 -1.45 -6.03
CA VAL A 44 14.88 -2.47 -7.09
C VAL A 44 14.14 -2.05 -8.37
N GLY A 45 13.13 -1.17 -8.24
CA GLY A 45 12.45 -0.53 -9.37
C GLY A 45 13.18 0.67 -9.98
N GLY A 46 14.33 1.08 -9.42
CA GLY A 46 15.18 2.16 -9.93
C GLY A 46 14.70 3.58 -9.66
N ALA A 47 13.51 3.75 -9.08
CA ALA A 47 12.87 5.04 -8.89
C ALA A 47 13.31 5.77 -7.61
N GLY A 48 14.03 5.11 -6.70
CA GLY A 48 14.46 5.68 -5.42
C GLY A 48 15.93 5.42 -5.12
N ARG A 49 16.57 6.32 -4.36
CA ARG A 49 17.94 6.17 -3.86
C ARG A 49 18.09 6.60 -2.39
N LEU A 50 19.01 5.95 -1.68
CA LEU A 50 19.56 6.44 -0.42
C LEU A 50 20.70 7.40 -0.72
N LEU A 51 20.56 8.66 -0.31
CA LEU A 51 21.51 9.73 -0.61
C LEU A 51 22.06 10.33 0.69
N PRO A 52 23.38 10.58 0.80
CA PRO A 52 23.97 11.23 1.95
C PRO A 52 23.56 12.70 2.04
N LEU A 53 23.36 13.18 3.26
CA LEU A 53 23.04 14.57 3.58
C LEU A 53 24.25 15.30 4.19
N LEU A 54 24.18 16.63 4.21
CA LEU A 54 25.22 17.52 4.74
C LEU A 54 25.52 17.27 6.23
N ASP A 55 24.49 16.89 7.00
CA ASP A 55 24.58 16.62 8.44
C ASP A 55 25.09 15.20 8.77
N GLY A 56 25.53 14.44 7.77
CA GLY A 56 26.04 13.07 7.91
C GLY A 56 24.96 11.99 7.96
N SER A 57 23.67 12.37 7.94
CA SER A 57 22.56 11.43 7.84
C SER A 57 22.31 10.97 6.40
N LEU A 58 21.29 10.13 6.20
CA LEU A 58 20.83 9.68 4.89
C LEU A 58 19.42 10.20 4.63
N ALA A 59 19.08 10.44 3.36
CA ALA A 59 17.71 10.57 2.91
C ALA A 59 17.34 9.43 1.97
N ALA A 60 16.13 8.91 2.12
CA ALA A 60 15.47 8.13 1.09
C ALA A 60 14.75 9.10 0.14
N VAL A 61 15.13 9.08 -1.14
CA VAL A 61 14.64 10.01 -2.15
C VAL A 61 14.08 9.23 -3.32
N SER A 62 12.80 9.43 -3.64
CA SER A 62 12.14 8.87 -4.81
C SER A 62 11.94 9.93 -5.89
N CYS A 63 12.00 9.53 -7.16
CA CYS A 63 11.69 10.35 -8.31
C CYS A 63 10.86 9.50 -9.29
N ALA A 64 9.66 9.14 -8.86
CA ALA A 64 8.81 8.15 -9.53
C ALA A 64 7.67 8.80 -10.33
N ARG A 65 7.30 10.05 -10.00
CA ARG A 65 6.21 10.79 -10.65
C ARG A 65 6.77 11.68 -11.75
N VAL A 66 5.99 11.85 -12.81
CA VAL A 66 6.35 12.72 -13.95
C VAL A 66 6.70 14.15 -13.52
N ASP A 67 6.07 14.65 -12.46
CA ASP A 67 6.29 16.01 -11.94
C ASP A 67 7.47 16.12 -10.95
N ASP A 68 8.03 15.00 -10.47
CA ASP A 68 9.08 15.01 -9.45
C ASP A 68 10.32 15.80 -9.89
N PRO A 69 10.87 15.64 -11.11
CA PRO A 69 12.03 16.43 -11.56
C PRO A 69 11.79 17.94 -11.49
N LEU A 70 10.59 18.40 -11.88
CA LEU A 70 10.24 19.83 -11.82
C LEU A 70 10.19 20.32 -10.36
N LEU A 71 9.55 19.55 -9.49
CA LEU A 71 9.43 19.90 -8.06
C LEU A 71 10.79 19.88 -7.36
N TYR A 72 11.65 18.90 -7.63
CA TYR A 72 13.01 18.88 -7.12
C TYR A 72 13.85 20.03 -7.67
N SER A 73 13.67 20.41 -8.94
CA SER A 73 14.35 21.58 -9.51
C SER A 73 14.00 22.85 -8.74
N ALA A 74 12.72 23.03 -8.42
CA ALA A 74 12.26 24.16 -7.62
C ALA A 74 12.79 24.12 -6.19
N ALA A 75 12.85 22.92 -5.58
CA ALA A 75 13.32 22.73 -4.22
C ALA A 75 14.82 23.00 -4.05
N LEU A 76 15.63 22.55 -5.01
CA LEU A 76 17.09 22.58 -4.97
C LEU A 76 17.68 23.82 -5.67
N GLY A 77 16.85 24.59 -6.39
CA GLY A 77 17.31 25.74 -7.18
C GLY A 77 18.24 25.38 -8.35
N THR A 78 18.27 24.10 -8.75
CA THR A 78 19.14 23.57 -9.81
C THR A 78 18.30 22.70 -10.75
N PRO A 79 18.50 22.75 -12.09
CA PRO A 79 17.78 21.89 -13.01
C PRO A 79 17.97 20.40 -12.71
N VAL A 80 16.86 19.68 -12.54
CA VAL A 80 16.79 18.22 -12.43
C VAL A 80 16.16 17.68 -13.70
N MET A 81 16.92 16.91 -14.48
CA MET A 81 16.49 16.44 -15.79
C MET A 81 15.54 15.24 -15.65
N PRO A 82 14.37 15.21 -16.33
CA PRO A 82 13.47 14.07 -16.27
C PRO A 82 14.07 12.75 -16.79
N THR A 83 15.02 12.83 -17.72
CA THR A 83 15.66 11.65 -18.33
C THR A 83 16.71 11.00 -17.43
N ASP A 84 17.36 11.80 -16.58
CA ASP A 84 18.32 11.33 -15.58
C ASP A 84 18.39 12.34 -14.42
N PRO A 85 17.55 12.17 -13.39
CA PRO A 85 17.46 13.14 -12.30
C PRO A 85 18.61 12.99 -11.30
N TRP A 86 19.28 11.85 -11.28
CA TRP A 86 20.13 11.44 -10.16
C TRP A 86 21.41 12.26 -9.98
N PRO A 87 22.10 12.76 -11.01
CA PRO A 87 23.27 13.62 -10.82
C PRO A 87 22.93 14.88 -10.03
N ALA A 88 21.85 15.57 -10.41
CA ALA A 88 21.40 16.79 -9.74
C ALA A 88 20.85 16.52 -8.34
N LEU A 89 20.07 15.44 -8.17
CA LEU A 89 19.55 15.05 -6.85
C LEU A 89 20.68 14.66 -5.90
N THR A 90 21.68 13.89 -6.36
CA THR A 90 22.81 13.47 -5.52
C THR A 90 23.59 14.69 -5.02
N LEU A 91 23.90 15.63 -5.92
CA LEU A 91 24.59 16.86 -5.55
C LEU A 91 23.76 17.72 -4.59
N GLY A 92 22.47 17.94 -4.91
CA GLY A 92 21.58 18.77 -4.10
C GLY A 92 21.36 18.20 -2.70
N MET A 93 21.15 16.88 -2.58
CA MET A 93 20.97 16.23 -1.27
C MET A 93 22.25 16.27 -0.44
N SER A 94 23.43 16.16 -1.05
CA SER A 94 24.72 16.27 -0.34
C SER A 94 24.96 17.65 0.30
N GLN A 95 24.18 18.66 -0.10
CA GLN A 95 24.23 20.02 0.43
C GLN A 95 23.04 20.34 1.34
N ALA A 96 22.06 19.44 1.45
CA ALA A 96 20.86 19.60 2.26
C ALA A 96 21.02 18.96 3.64
N THR A 97 20.42 19.54 4.67
CA THR A 97 20.27 18.91 5.98
C THR A 97 19.00 18.04 6.04
N SER A 98 18.88 17.20 7.06
CA SER A 98 17.63 16.46 7.33
C SER A 98 16.42 17.40 7.44
N SER A 99 16.61 18.57 8.05
CA SER A 99 15.55 19.58 8.19
C SER A 99 15.13 20.15 6.83
N ASP A 100 16.08 20.37 5.92
CA ASP A 100 15.78 20.81 4.56
C ASP A 100 14.96 19.75 3.81
N VAL A 101 15.36 18.48 3.91
CA VAL A 101 14.61 17.38 3.28
C VAL A 101 13.18 17.30 3.82
N GLN A 102 12.99 17.44 5.14
CA GLN A 102 11.65 17.48 5.72
C GLN A 102 10.81 18.64 5.18
N ARG A 103 11.42 19.82 5.03
CA ARG A 103 10.76 21.00 4.48
C ARG A 103 10.37 20.78 3.02
N MET A 104 11.28 20.30 2.18
CA MET A 104 11.02 19.96 0.78
C MET A 104 9.85 18.98 0.63
N ALA A 105 9.82 17.93 1.47
CA ALA A 105 8.78 16.92 1.46
C ALA A 105 7.38 17.50 1.76
N LEU A 106 7.29 18.40 2.73
CA LEU A 106 6.02 18.98 3.18
C LEU A 106 5.54 20.13 2.28
N GLU A 107 6.43 21.06 1.92
CA GLU A 107 6.10 22.26 1.14
C GLU A 107 5.78 21.92 -0.31
N LEU A 108 6.58 21.06 -0.94
CA LEU A 108 6.46 20.71 -2.36
C LEU A 108 5.87 19.33 -2.59
N SER A 109 5.42 18.64 -1.53
CA SER A 109 4.85 17.30 -1.64
C SER A 109 5.81 16.32 -2.33
N LEU A 110 7.11 16.43 -2.07
CA LEU A 110 8.16 15.57 -2.62
C LEU A 110 8.27 14.24 -1.84
N PRO A 111 8.51 13.10 -2.52
CA PRO A 111 8.68 11.81 -1.87
C PRO A 111 10.14 11.65 -1.43
N CYS A 112 10.58 12.52 -0.52
CA CYS A 112 11.89 12.44 0.13
C CYS A 112 11.75 12.51 1.65
N TRP A 113 12.56 11.72 2.34
CA TRP A 113 12.50 11.59 3.79
C TRP A 113 13.90 11.41 4.35
N PRO A 114 14.24 12.05 5.47
CA PRO A 114 15.39 11.62 6.26
C PRO A 114 15.18 10.17 6.72
N VAL A 115 16.26 9.40 6.74
CA VAL A 115 16.32 8.07 7.31
C VAL A 115 16.41 8.19 8.82
N ASP A 116 15.41 7.66 9.53
CA ASP A 116 15.41 7.62 10.98
C ASP A 116 16.44 6.59 11.46
N GLN A 117 17.52 7.09 12.06
CA GLN A 117 18.59 6.30 12.66
C GLN A 117 18.48 6.22 14.19
N SER A 118 17.35 6.63 14.77
CA SER A 118 17.13 6.53 16.21
C SER A 118 17.17 5.08 16.69
N GLU A 119 17.74 4.90 17.88
CA GLU A 119 17.70 3.63 18.59
C GLU A 119 16.25 3.26 18.97
N PRO A 120 15.91 1.95 19.06
CA PRO A 120 14.63 1.53 19.60
C PRO A 120 14.41 2.15 20.99
N PRO A 121 13.19 2.61 21.31
CA PRO A 121 12.91 3.12 22.64
C PRO A 121 13.11 2.01 23.68
N ALA A 122 13.62 2.39 24.86
CA ALA A 122 14.01 1.46 25.93
C ALA A 122 12.86 0.55 26.41
N SER A 123 11.62 0.98 26.22
CA SER A 123 10.43 0.15 26.37
C SER A 123 9.48 0.41 25.21
N LEU A 124 9.00 -0.66 24.61
CA LEU A 124 7.93 -0.60 23.63
C LEU A 124 6.66 -1.14 24.28
N PRO A 125 5.50 -0.52 24.04
CA PRO A 125 4.26 -1.14 24.42
C PRO A 125 4.18 -2.50 23.73
N ARG A 126 4.17 -3.59 24.54
CA ARG A 126 3.86 -4.95 24.10
C ARG A 126 2.41 -4.95 23.65
N GLN A 127 2.18 -4.69 22.37
CA GLN A 127 0.83 -4.59 21.85
C GLN A 127 0.62 -5.66 20.80
N ALA A 128 -0.47 -6.40 21.00
CA ALA A 128 -1.04 -7.23 19.99
C ALA A 128 -1.33 -6.39 18.74
N ILE A 129 -0.57 -6.65 17.68
CA ILE A 129 -0.81 -6.10 16.33
C ILE A 129 -2.10 -6.72 15.73
N TRP A 130 -2.67 -7.72 16.41
CA TRP A 130 -3.80 -8.48 15.95
C TRP A 130 -5.09 -7.81 16.41
N PRO A 131 -6.03 -7.52 15.49
CA PRO A 131 -7.35 -7.10 15.91
C PRO A 131 -8.02 -8.26 16.69
N THR A 132 -8.38 -7.98 17.94
CA THR A 132 -8.89 -8.98 18.92
C THR A 132 -10.41 -9.15 18.88
N ARG A 133 -11.07 -8.43 17.97
CA ARG A 133 -12.53 -8.41 17.82
C ARG A 133 -13.05 -9.65 17.10
N GLN A 134 -14.36 -9.87 17.21
CA GLN A 134 -15.04 -10.97 16.54
C GLN A 134 -14.75 -10.95 15.03
N PRO A 135 -14.51 -12.11 14.39
CA PRO A 135 -14.35 -12.19 12.96
C PRO A 135 -15.59 -11.66 12.23
N ARG A 136 -15.39 -11.09 11.05
CA ARG A 136 -16.45 -10.65 10.15
C ARG A 136 -16.63 -11.66 9.00
N ASP A 137 -17.87 -11.94 8.63
CA ASP A 137 -18.19 -12.67 7.40
C ASP A 137 -18.11 -11.73 6.18
N PHE A 138 -17.43 -12.18 5.14
CA PHE A 138 -17.19 -11.43 3.92
C PHE A 138 -18.15 -11.79 2.79
N ALA A 139 -18.90 -12.89 2.93
CA ALA A 139 -19.89 -13.28 1.94
C ALA A 139 -20.94 -12.16 1.76
N GLY A 140 -21.03 -11.64 0.53
CA GLY A 140 -21.98 -10.58 0.19
C GLY A 140 -21.58 -9.17 0.62
N LEU A 141 -20.39 -8.98 1.23
CA LEU A 141 -19.87 -7.63 1.48
C LEU A 141 -19.36 -7.02 0.18
N ARG A 142 -19.58 -5.72 0.00
CA ARG A 142 -19.04 -4.94 -1.11
C ARG A 142 -17.84 -4.10 -0.66
N VAL A 143 -16.71 -4.29 -1.34
CA VAL A 143 -15.48 -3.52 -1.17
C VAL A 143 -15.32 -2.56 -2.34
N ILE A 144 -15.27 -1.26 -2.07
CA ILE A 144 -14.92 -0.24 -3.07
C ILE A 144 -13.46 0.16 -2.88
N ASP A 145 -12.63 -0.15 -3.88
CA ASP A 145 -11.19 0.07 -3.83
C ASP A 145 -10.74 1.24 -4.72
N PHE A 146 -10.47 2.37 -4.07
CA PHE A 146 -9.88 3.58 -4.67
C PHE A 146 -8.35 3.59 -4.65
N SER A 147 -7.71 2.60 -4.03
CA SER A 147 -6.27 2.58 -3.87
C SER A 147 -5.56 2.33 -5.21
N SER A 148 -4.24 2.42 -5.20
CA SER A 148 -3.41 2.17 -6.38
C SER A 148 -2.11 1.50 -5.94
N LEU A 149 -1.34 1.02 -6.92
CA LEU A 149 -0.06 0.36 -6.70
C LEU A 149 -0.20 -0.99 -6.01
N TRP A 150 0.19 -1.13 -4.74
CA TRP A 150 0.37 -2.43 -4.11
C TRP A 150 -0.33 -2.57 -2.76
N ALA A 151 -0.12 -1.68 -1.79
CA ALA A 151 -0.63 -1.88 -0.42
C ALA A 151 -2.17 -2.06 -0.37
N GLY A 152 -2.92 -1.13 -0.96
CA GLY A 152 -4.37 -1.21 -0.99
C GLY A 152 -4.91 -2.32 -1.90
N PRO A 153 -4.39 -2.51 -3.14
CA PRO A 153 -4.85 -3.62 -3.97
C PRO A 153 -4.56 -5.00 -3.36
N LEU A 154 -3.47 -5.16 -2.59
CA LEU A 154 -3.21 -6.39 -1.84
C LEU A 154 -4.26 -6.60 -0.73
N CYS A 155 -4.62 -5.55 0.01
CA CYS A 155 -5.71 -5.63 0.98
C CYS A 155 -7.00 -6.09 0.28
N ALA A 156 -7.40 -5.41 -0.79
CA ALA A 156 -8.59 -5.73 -1.56
C ALA A 156 -8.56 -7.18 -2.10
N HIS A 157 -7.42 -7.62 -2.62
CA HIS A 157 -7.21 -8.99 -3.10
C HIS A 157 -7.50 -10.03 -2.02
N ILE A 158 -6.96 -9.83 -0.81
CA ILE A 158 -7.19 -10.74 0.31
C ILE A 158 -8.67 -10.76 0.72
N LEU A 159 -9.34 -9.61 0.72
CA LEU A 159 -10.78 -9.54 1.01
C LEU A 159 -11.63 -10.24 -0.07
N GLY A 160 -11.21 -10.16 -1.33
CA GLY A 160 -11.84 -10.89 -2.45
C GLY A 160 -11.69 -12.40 -2.30
N LEU A 161 -10.51 -12.89 -1.88
CA LEU A 161 -10.30 -14.31 -1.56
C LEU A 161 -11.21 -14.79 -0.43
N LEU A 162 -11.60 -13.92 0.49
CA LEU A 162 -12.55 -14.20 1.58
C LEU A 162 -14.02 -14.17 1.13
N GLY A 163 -14.31 -13.88 -0.15
CA GLY A 163 -15.66 -13.89 -0.72
C GLY A 163 -16.34 -12.52 -0.83
N ALA A 164 -15.61 -11.42 -0.58
CA ALA A 164 -16.14 -10.08 -0.80
C ALA A 164 -16.26 -9.75 -2.29
N GLU A 165 -17.30 -9.00 -2.67
CA GLU A 165 -17.38 -8.38 -3.99
C GLU A 165 -16.48 -7.14 -4.04
N VAL A 166 -15.32 -7.28 -4.67
CA VAL A 166 -14.37 -6.17 -4.83
C VAL A 166 -14.62 -5.43 -6.14
N ILE A 167 -14.76 -4.12 -6.05
CA ILE A 167 -14.91 -3.22 -7.19
C ILE A 167 -13.78 -2.21 -7.16
N LYS A 168 -12.81 -2.36 -8.07
CA LYS A 168 -11.76 -1.39 -8.32
C LYS A 168 -12.37 -0.16 -8.98
N VAL A 169 -12.17 1.01 -8.38
CA VAL A 169 -12.62 2.29 -8.95
C VAL A 169 -11.43 3.14 -9.36
N GLU A 170 -11.47 3.67 -10.57
CA GLU A 170 -10.38 4.47 -11.14
C GLU A 170 -10.89 5.70 -11.89
N SER A 171 -10.13 6.79 -11.87
CA SER A 171 -10.40 7.94 -12.73
C SER A 171 -9.91 7.64 -14.16
N THR A 172 -10.69 8.03 -15.16
CA THR A 172 -10.25 7.98 -16.58
C THR A 172 -9.05 8.87 -16.85
N GLU A 173 -8.84 9.92 -16.05
CA GLU A 173 -7.71 10.85 -16.17
C GLU A 173 -6.46 10.38 -15.40
N ARG A 174 -6.66 9.56 -14.37
CA ARG A 174 -5.58 9.10 -13.49
C ARG A 174 -5.78 7.63 -13.09
N PRO A 175 -5.60 6.70 -14.04
CA PRO A 175 -5.69 5.27 -13.75
C PRO A 175 -4.55 4.82 -12.81
N ASP A 176 -4.71 3.64 -12.22
CA ASP A 176 -3.71 3.04 -11.34
C ASP A 176 -2.36 2.88 -12.09
N GLY A 177 -1.31 3.44 -11.51
CA GLY A 177 0.05 3.37 -12.03
C GLY A 177 0.56 1.94 -12.22
N ALA A 178 0.07 0.97 -11.43
CA ALA A 178 0.45 -0.43 -11.56
C ALA A 178 0.04 -1.06 -12.91
N ARG A 179 -0.94 -0.47 -13.62
CA ARG A 179 -1.31 -0.89 -15.00
C ARG A 179 -0.16 -0.75 -15.99
N TYR A 180 0.73 0.21 -15.75
CA TYR A 180 1.91 0.46 -16.58
C TYR A 180 3.14 -0.32 -16.12
N GLY A 181 3.04 -1.04 -15.01
CA GLY A 181 4.07 -1.95 -14.51
C GLY A 181 3.94 -3.34 -15.11
N ASN A 182 4.28 -4.37 -14.31
CA ASN A 182 4.17 -5.74 -14.76
C ASN A 182 2.69 -6.20 -14.83
N LYS A 183 2.22 -6.52 -16.05
CA LYS A 183 0.82 -6.91 -16.29
C LYS A 183 0.38 -8.14 -15.51
N LYS A 184 1.25 -9.15 -15.33
CA LYS A 184 0.90 -10.38 -14.61
C LYS A 184 0.71 -10.11 -13.11
N PHE A 185 1.59 -9.29 -12.53
CA PHE A 185 1.46 -8.87 -11.14
C PHE A 185 0.21 -8.00 -10.92
N TYR A 186 -0.09 -7.09 -11.86
CA TYR A 186 -1.33 -6.32 -11.81
C TYR A 186 -2.57 -7.23 -11.88
N SER A 187 -2.59 -8.20 -12.80
CA SER A 187 -3.66 -9.19 -12.92
C SER A 187 -3.81 -10.07 -11.68
N LEU A 188 -2.71 -10.40 -10.99
CA LEU A 188 -2.75 -11.15 -9.74
C LEU A 188 -3.52 -10.37 -8.66
N LEU A 189 -3.09 -9.13 -8.39
CA LEU A 189 -3.71 -8.28 -7.35
C LEU A 189 -5.18 -7.96 -7.62
N HIS A 190 -5.59 -7.95 -8.89
CA HIS A 190 -6.97 -7.63 -9.29
C HIS A 190 -7.77 -8.85 -9.76
N SER A 191 -7.26 -10.06 -9.53
CA SER A 191 -7.93 -11.29 -9.93
C SER A 191 -9.28 -11.42 -9.20
N GLY A 192 -10.35 -11.62 -9.96
CA GLY A 192 -11.72 -11.72 -9.41
C GLY A 192 -12.39 -10.38 -9.11
N HIS A 193 -11.69 -9.25 -9.24
CA HIS A 193 -12.29 -7.93 -9.00
C HIS A 193 -13.12 -7.48 -10.21
N LYS A 194 -14.22 -6.79 -9.94
CA LYS A 194 -14.87 -5.92 -10.93
C LYS A 194 -14.08 -4.61 -11.03
N ALA A 195 -14.18 -3.92 -12.16
CA ALA A 195 -13.54 -2.61 -12.33
C ALA A 195 -14.52 -1.62 -12.96
N VAL A 196 -14.53 -0.40 -12.43
CA VAL A 196 -15.32 0.72 -12.94
C VAL A 196 -14.41 1.94 -13.06
N SER A 197 -14.50 2.63 -14.18
CA SER A 197 -13.86 3.93 -14.37
C SER A 197 -14.89 5.05 -14.28
N PHE A 198 -14.51 6.19 -13.73
CA PHE A 198 -15.34 7.40 -13.71
C PHE A 198 -14.58 8.59 -14.34
N THR A 199 -15.34 9.52 -14.91
CA THR A 199 -14.81 10.76 -15.48
C THR A 199 -15.15 11.93 -14.56
N PRO A 200 -14.15 12.56 -13.90
CA PRO A 200 -14.40 13.61 -12.91
C PRO A 200 -15.16 14.84 -13.45
N SER A 201 -14.99 15.15 -14.73
CA SER A 201 -15.66 16.30 -15.37
C SER A 201 -17.12 16.04 -15.76
N ASP A 202 -17.60 14.79 -15.67
CA ASP A 202 -18.96 14.40 -16.04
C ASP A 202 -19.84 14.25 -14.78
N PRO A 203 -20.81 15.15 -14.55
CA PRO A 203 -21.69 15.08 -13.39
C PRO A 203 -22.48 13.77 -13.28
N SER A 204 -22.84 13.15 -14.42
CA SER A 204 -23.56 11.88 -14.42
C SER A 204 -22.66 10.72 -13.98
N SER A 205 -21.39 10.76 -14.40
CA SER A 205 -20.37 9.82 -13.94
C SER A 205 -20.07 9.97 -12.44
N LEU A 206 -20.06 11.19 -11.92
CA LEU A 206 -19.91 11.45 -10.48
C LEU A 206 -21.13 10.97 -9.69
N ALA A 207 -22.35 11.21 -10.17
CA ALA A 207 -23.57 10.72 -9.52
C ALA A 207 -23.56 9.18 -9.41
N ALA A 208 -23.23 8.48 -10.50
CA ALA A 208 -23.10 7.02 -10.49
C ALA A 208 -21.98 6.54 -9.55
N LEU A 209 -20.88 7.29 -9.44
CA LEU A 209 -19.82 7.00 -8.47
C LEU A 209 -20.34 7.13 -7.03
N HIS A 210 -21.09 8.19 -6.70
CA HIS A 210 -21.66 8.36 -5.37
C HIS A 210 -22.63 7.23 -5.00
N ASP A 211 -23.50 6.82 -5.93
CA ASP A 211 -24.42 5.70 -5.73
C ASP A 211 -23.67 4.39 -5.47
N LEU A 212 -22.58 4.15 -6.22
CA LEU A 212 -21.73 2.99 -6.01
C LEU A 212 -21.06 3.00 -4.63
N VAL A 213 -20.48 4.12 -4.22
CA VAL A 213 -19.79 4.25 -2.91
C VAL A 213 -20.78 4.17 -1.75
N ALA A 214 -22.00 4.69 -1.91
CA ALA A 214 -23.06 4.56 -0.91
C ALA A 214 -23.46 3.10 -0.63
N SER A 215 -23.19 2.19 -1.58
CA SER A 215 -23.45 0.76 -1.43
C SER A 215 -22.30 -0.04 -0.79
N ALA A 216 -21.21 0.62 -0.40
CA ALA A 216 -20.01 -0.04 0.13
C ALA A 216 -20.17 -0.46 1.59
N ASP A 217 -19.73 -1.67 1.92
CA ASP A 217 -19.49 -2.10 3.30
C ASP A 217 -18.07 -1.75 3.75
N ILE A 218 -17.12 -1.78 2.81
CA ILE A 218 -15.71 -1.45 3.04
C ILE A 218 -15.25 -0.50 1.93
N ILE A 219 -14.58 0.58 2.30
CA ILE A 219 -13.97 1.53 1.37
C ILE A 219 -12.47 1.55 1.65
N ILE A 220 -11.66 1.25 0.63
CA ILE A 220 -10.20 1.27 0.71
C ILE A 220 -9.70 2.47 -0.09
N GLU A 221 -8.90 3.30 0.55
CA GLU A 221 -8.22 4.42 -0.09
C GLU A 221 -6.76 4.48 0.34
N ALA A 222 -5.90 4.87 -0.59
CA ALA A 222 -4.47 5.07 -0.35
C ALA A 222 -3.98 6.43 -0.87
N SER A 223 -4.91 7.38 -0.91
CA SER A 223 -4.72 8.74 -1.39
C SER A 223 -4.59 9.69 -0.20
N ARG A 224 -4.35 10.98 -0.47
CA ARG A 224 -4.55 11.99 0.58
C ARG A 224 -6.05 12.17 0.78
N PRO A 225 -6.57 12.36 2.03
CA PRO A 225 -8.00 12.53 2.30
C PRO A 225 -8.70 13.53 1.38
N ARG A 226 -8.01 14.62 1.06
CA ARG A 226 -8.49 15.69 0.17
C ARG A 226 -8.81 15.25 -1.25
N ALA A 227 -8.27 14.13 -1.74
CA ALA A 227 -8.52 13.63 -3.08
C ALA A 227 -9.97 13.18 -3.23
N LEU A 228 -10.45 12.33 -2.32
CA LEU A 228 -11.84 11.87 -2.30
C LEU A 228 -12.81 12.97 -1.85
N MET A 229 -12.42 13.85 -0.91
CA MET A 229 -13.25 15.01 -0.54
C MET A 229 -13.53 15.95 -1.72
N ARG A 230 -12.58 16.14 -2.65
CA ARG A 230 -12.81 16.92 -3.88
C ARG A 230 -13.82 16.29 -4.83
N LEU A 231 -14.05 14.98 -4.70
CA LEU A 231 -15.09 14.24 -5.41
C LEU A 231 -16.39 14.18 -4.59
N GLY A 232 -16.49 14.89 -3.46
CA GLY A 232 -17.66 14.84 -2.58
C GLY A 232 -17.81 13.54 -1.78
N ILE A 233 -16.76 12.72 -1.70
CA ILE A 233 -16.77 11.46 -0.94
C ILE A 233 -16.07 11.69 0.39
N ASP A 234 -16.86 11.75 1.46
CA ASP A 234 -16.40 11.99 2.83
C ASP A 234 -16.37 10.69 3.65
N ALA A 235 -15.21 10.38 4.21
CA ALA A 235 -15.03 9.23 5.08
C ALA A 235 -16.00 9.26 6.27
N GLU A 236 -16.18 10.41 6.93
CA GLU A 236 -17.03 10.53 8.12
C GLU A 236 -18.49 10.22 7.80
N ALA A 237 -18.97 10.65 6.63
CA ALA A 237 -20.33 10.40 6.18
C ALA A 237 -20.59 8.89 5.98
N HIS A 238 -19.66 8.17 5.35
CA HIS A 238 -19.80 6.74 5.10
C HIS A 238 -19.61 5.88 6.36
N ILE A 239 -18.71 6.30 7.26
CA ILE A 239 -18.55 5.67 8.58
C ILE A 239 -19.85 5.81 9.40
N ALA A 240 -20.48 6.98 9.36
CA ALA A 240 -21.73 7.23 10.07
C ALA A 240 -22.90 6.34 9.58
N THR A 241 -22.84 5.84 8.34
CA THR A 241 -23.82 4.91 7.77
C THR A 241 -23.45 3.43 7.94
N GLY A 242 -22.30 3.12 8.55
CA GLY A 242 -21.91 1.75 8.90
C GLY A 242 -20.72 1.18 8.12
N ALA A 243 -20.11 1.93 7.20
CA ALA A 243 -18.99 1.44 6.40
C ALA A 243 -17.69 1.36 7.22
N THR A 244 -16.87 0.36 6.93
CA THR A 244 -15.47 0.34 7.37
C THR A 244 -14.63 1.12 6.36
N TRP A 245 -14.01 2.20 6.80
CA TRP A 245 -13.09 2.99 5.98
C TRP A 245 -11.64 2.60 6.29
N VAL A 246 -10.85 2.34 5.26
CA VAL A 246 -9.44 1.95 5.37
C VAL A 246 -8.61 2.97 4.62
N SER A 247 -7.76 3.68 5.35
CA SER A 247 -6.86 4.70 4.81
C SER A 247 -5.43 4.20 4.94
N ILE A 248 -4.78 3.85 3.84
CA ILE A 248 -3.38 3.39 3.83
C ILE A 248 -2.49 4.51 3.28
N THR A 249 -1.70 5.14 4.15
CA THR A 249 -0.89 6.30 3.77
C THR A 249 0.54 6.17 4.27
N ALA A 250 1.44 7.00 3.76
CA ALA A 250 2.86 6.96 4.13
C ALA A 250 3.09 7.20 5.63
N ALA A 251 2.37 8.17 6.23
CA ALA A 251 2.60 8.60 7.61
C ALA A 251 1.30 8.78 8.44
N GLY A 252 0.18 8.20 8.00
CA GLY A 252 -1.13 8.39 8.63
C GLY A 252 -1.92 9.52 7.97
N ARG A 253 -3.24 9.47 8.14
CA ARG A 253 -4.24 10.24 7.38
C ARG A 253 -4.18 11.75 7.65
N THR A 254 -3.69 12.15 8.82
CA THR A 254 -3.50 13.56 9.20
C THR A 254 -2.22 14.17 8.62
N SER A 255 -1.29 13.32 8.16
CA SER A 255 -0.03 13.76 7.56
C SER A 255 -0.19 14.11 6.09
N SER A 256 0.49 15.18 5.66
CA SER A 256 0.60 15.52 4.24
C SER A 256 1.78 14.81 3.56
N ARG A 257 2.60 14.03 4.27
CA ARG A 257 3.78 13.38 3.68
C ARG A 257 3.39 12.38 2.59
N ILE A 258 4.19 12.34 1.53
CA ILE A 258 4.10 11.35 0.45
C ILE A 258 5.28 10.42 0.56
N GLY A 259 5.05 9.14 0.29
CA GLY A 259 6.10 8.16 0.13
C GLY A 259 5.61 6.95 -0.63
N PHE A 260 6.56 6.18 -1.12
CA PHE A 260 6.40 4.87 -1.72
C PHE A 260 6.97 3.82 -0.78
N GLY A 261 6.59 2.55 -0.93
CA GLY A 261 6.92 1.51 0.04
C GLY A 261 8.41 1.44 0.43
N ASP A 262 9.33 1.71 -0.51
CA ASP A 262 10.78 1.73 -0.25
C ASP A 262 11.25 2.93 0.57
N ASP A 263 10.84 4.15 0.20
CA ASP A 263 11.28 5.37 0.89
C ASP A 263 10.63 5.48 2.27
N VAL A 264 9.41 4.99 2.44
CA VAL A 264 8.76 4.91 3.75
C VAL A 264 9.43 3.87 4.63
N ALA A 265 9.77 2.71 4.10
CA ALA A 265 10.51 1.69 4.86
C ALA A 265 11.88 2.20 5.31
N ALA A 266 12.66 2.76 4.38
CA ALA A 266 13.96 3.30 4.68
C ALA A 266 13.88 4.48 5.66
N SER A 267 12.90 5.38 5.49
CA SER A 267 12.71 6.49 6.43
C SER A 267 12.34 6.03 7.82
N ALA A 268 11.62 4.92 7.98
CA ALA A 268 11.35 4.28 9.25
C ALA A 268 12.58 3.57 9.88
N GLY A 269 13.74 3.62 9.22
CA GLY A 269 14.98 2.99 9.68
C GLY A 269 15.17 1.55 9.18
N LEU A 270 14.28 1.02 8.33
CA LEU A 270 14.44 -0.31 7.73
C LEU A 270 15.40 -0.23 6.54
N ILE A 271 16.69 -0.15 6.86
CA ILE A 271 17.80 -0.24 5.92
C ILE A 271 18.67 -1.45 6.28
N ALA A 272 19.24 -2.10 5.27
CA ALA A 272 20.28 -3.10 5.47
C ALA A 272 21.66 -2.47 5.16
N ARG A 273 22.73 -3.21 5.48
CA ARG A 273 24.09 -2.89 5.04
C ARG A 273 24.60 -3.97 4.11
N ASP A 274 25.31 -3.57 3.06
CA ASP A 274 26.01 -4.51 2.20
C ASP A 274 27.34 -4.97 2.80
N HIS A 275 28.02 -5.90 2.14
CA HIS A 275 29.28 -6.47 2.65
C HIS A 275 30.36 -5.41 2.94
N ASP A 276 30.37 -4.32 2.20
CA ASP A 276 31.27 -3.17 2.38
C ASP A 276 30.79 -2.16 3.43
N GLY A 277 29.64 -2.41 4.07
CA GLY A 277 29.01 -1.53 5.05
C GLY A 277 28.09 -0.46 4.45
N SER A 278 28.01 -0.35 3.12
CA SER A 278 27.17 0.63 2.42
C SER A 278 25.68 0.40 2.70
N PRO A 279 24.88 1.47 2.91
CA PRO A 279 23.46 1.33 3.19
C PRO A 279 22.70 0.85 1.94
N CYS A 280 21.66 0.03 2.15
CA CYS A 280 20.84 -0.50 1.07
C CYS A 280 19.38 -0.65 1.48
N PHE A 281 18.49 -0.62 0.50
CA PHE A 281 17.07 -0.90 0.71
C PHE A 281 16.84 -2.37 1.09
N VAL A 282 15.78 -2.61 1.87
CA VAL A 282 15.34 -3.95 2.28
C VAL A 282 14.15 -4.38 1.44
N GLY A 283 14.36 -5.33 0.54
CA GLY A 283 13.29 -5.90 -0.29
C GLY A 283 12.80 -4.95 -1.39
N ASP A 284 11.60 -5.25 -1.90
CA ASP A 284 10.94 -4.50 -2.97
C ASP A 284 9.71 -3.80 -2.41
N ALA A 285 9.76 -2.48 -2.25
CA ALA A 285 8.70 -1.64 -1.69
C ALA A 285 8.08 -2.22 -0.41
N ILE A 286 8.91 -2.77 0.49
CA ILE A 286 8.49 -3.70 1.55
C ILE A 286 7.39 -3.17 2.49
N ALA A 287 7.29 -1.84 2.66
CA ALA A 287 6.20 -1.26 3.46
C ALA A 287 4.82 -1.48 2.82
N ASP A 288 4.73 -1.59 1.49
CA ASP A 288 3.46 -1.80 0.77
C ASP A 288 2.81 -3.14 1.14
N PRO A 289 3.44 -4.32 0.93
CA PRO A 289 2.81 -5.59 1.26
C PRO A 289 2.62 -5.77 2.77
N LEU A 290 3.48 -5.17 3.62
CA LEU A 290 3.27 -5.16 5.07
C LEU A 290 2.00 -4.40 5.47
N ALA A 291 1.81 -3.20 4.93
CA ALA A 291 0.63 -2.40 5.21
C ALA A 291 -0.64 -3.02 4.61
N GLY A 292 -0.56 -3.62 3.41
CA GLY A 292 -1.68 -4.34 2.80
C GLY A 292 -2.13 -5.56 3.61
N LEU A 293 -1.18 -6.34 4.13
CA LEU A 293 -1.46 -7.46 5.03
C LEU A 293 -2.11 -7.00 6.34
N PHE A 294 -1.58 -5.94 6.94
CA PHE A 294 -2.14 -5.37 8.16
C PHE A 294 -3.55 -4.82 7.92
N ALA A 295 -3.76 -4.10 6.82
CA ALA A 295 -5.06 -3.58 6.42
C ALA A 295 -6.10 -4.68 6.21
N ALA A 296 -5.72 -5.77 5.54
CA ALA A 296 -6.61 -6.91 5.37
C ALA A 296 -7.01 -7.50 6.73
N ALA A 297 -6.03 -7.75 7.61
CA ALA A 297 -6.30 -8.29 8.94
C ALA A 297 -7.23 -7.37 9.76
N SER A 298 -7.02 -6.05 9.72
CA SER A 298 -7.88 -5.05 10.35
C SER A 298 -9.33 -5.15 9.89
N CYS A 299 -9.57 -5.27 8.58
CA CYS A 299 -10.91 -5.40 7.99
C CYS A 299 -11.64 -6.70 8.35
N MET A 300 -10.91 -7.73 8.75
CA MET A 300 -11.45 -9.07 9.08
C MET A 300 -12.11 -9.13 10.44
N THR A 301 -12.21 -8.01 11.16
CA THR A 301 -12.97 -7.93 12.39
C THR A 301 -14.21 -7.06 12.24
N VAL A 302 -15.23 -7.35 13.04
CA VAL A 302 -16.43 -6.51 13.09
C VAL A 302 -16.09 -5.11 13.61
N PRO A 303 -16.72 -4.04 13.09
CA PRO A 303 -16.50 -2.70 13.59
C PRO A 303 -16.80 -2.60 15.07
N GLY A 304 -15.86 -2.03 15.82
CA GLY A 304 -16.06 -1.74 17.24
C GLY A 304 -16.78 -0.41 17.44
N ASN A 305 -17.18 -0.15 18.68
CA ASN A 305 -17.79 1.12 19.07
C ASN A 305 -16.79 2.30 19.13
N THR A 306 -15.51 2.09 18.80
CA THR A 306 -14.46 3.10 18.92
C THR A 306 -13.89 3.57 17.58
N VAL A 307 -13.76 4.89 17.49
CA VAL A 307 -13.07 5.62 16.42
C VAL A 307 -11.57 5.50 16.69
N SER A 308 -10.81 5.15 15.65
CA SER A 308 -9.34 5.16 15.61
C SER A 308 -8.63 4.04 16.39
N ALA A 309 -8.21 3.00 15.68
CA ALA A 309 -7.35 1.95 16.23
C ALA A 309 -5.90 2.39 16.47
N MET A 310 -5.52 3.63 16.12
CA MET A 310 -4.18 4.16 16.38
C MET A 310 -4.16 5.30 17.42
N GLU A 311 -5.30 5.92 17.74
CA GLU A 311 -5.39 6.94 18.82
C GLU A 311 -5.82 6.38 20.19
N GLU A 312 -6.32 5.13 20.27
CA GLU A 312 -6.57 4.47 21.57
C GLU A 312 -5.29 4.30 22.43
N THR A 313 -4.12 4.61 21.88
CA THR A 313 -2.83 4.60 22.59
C THR A 313 -2.65 5.76 23.60
N THR A 314 -3.60 6.69 23.76
CA THR A 314 -3.38 7.89 24.62
C THR A 314 -4.39 8.16 25.74
N LYS A 315 -5.43 7.36 25.97
CA LYS A 315 -6.31 7.58 27.14
C LYS A 315 -6.70 6.29 27.86
N GLY A 316 -6.15 6.13 29.05
CA GLY A 316 -6.58 5.13 30.02
C GLY A 316 -7.98 5.42 30.57
N SER A 317 -8.69 4.32 30.81
CA SER A 317 -9.72 4.11 31.84
C SER A 317 -10.93 5.07 31.86
N ALA A 318 -12.10 4.54 31.49
CA ALA A 318 -13.30 4.61 32.33
C ALA A 318 -14.37 3.66 31.76
N GLU A 319 -14.68 2.59 32.50
CA GLU A 319 -15.86 1.77 32.29
C GLU A 319 -17.12 2.58 32.64
N GLY A 320 -18.07 2.62 31.70
CA GLY A 320 -19.42 3.12 31.92
C GLY A 320 -20.41 2.11 31.37
N SER A 321 -21.14 1.44 32.26
CA SER A 321 -22.24 0.56 31.91
C SER A 321 -23.44 1.39 31.45
N ASP A 322 -23.99 1.09 30.28
CA ASP A 322 -25.32 1.54 29.92
C ASP A 322 -26.09 0.43 29.20
N GLN A 323 -27.11 -0.09 29.89
CA GLN A 323 -28.12 -0.99 29.36
C GLN A 323 -29.29 -0.14 28.88
N GLY A 324 -29.51 -0.03 27.56
CA GLY A 324 -30.69 0.70 27.10
C GLY A 324 -30.88 0.78 25.58
N THR A 325 -31.89 0.05 25.10
CA THR A 325 -32.65 0.24 23.85
C THR A 325 -32.04 -0.22 22.52
N ASN A 326 -32.84 -1.06 21.86
CA ASN A 326 -32.52 -1.93 20.74
C ASN A 326 -32.69 -1.19 19.40
N ASN A 327 -31.85 -0.19 19.16
CA ASN A 327 -31.73 0.46 17.84
C ASN A 327 -30.25 0.74 17.53
N ARG A 328 -29.44 -0.32 17.46
CA ARG A 328 -28.03 -0.23 17.08
C ARG A 328 -27.95 0.14 15.60
N ARG A 329 -27.94 1.45 15.29
CA ARG A 329 -27.38 1.94 14.03
C ARG A 329 -26.01 1.26 13.87
N ARG A 330 -25.78 0.53 12.78
CA ARG A 330 -24.45 -0.01 12.46
C ARG A 330 -23.50 1.19 12.42
N ARG A 331 -22.64 1.32 13.43
CA ARG A 331 -21.59 2.34 13.44
C ARG A 331 -20.42 1.75 12.69
N GLY A 332 -19.97 2.43 11.64
CA GLY A 332 -18.78 2.06 10.91
C GLY A 332 -17.52 2.34 11.73
N GLU A 333 -16.36 2.16 11.13
CA GLU A 333 -15.07 2.44 11.76
C GLU A 333 -14.05 2.98 10.75
N LEU A 334 -12.99 3.61 11.26
CA LEU A 334 -11.85 4.07 10.48
C LEU A 334 -10.59 3.33 10.92
N TRP A 335 -9.93 2.69 9.95
CA TRP A 335 -8.56 2.20 10.07
C TRP A 335 -7.62 3.18 9.38
N ASP A 336 -6.94 4.01 10.18
CA ASP A 336 -5.84 4.86 9.71
C ASP A 336 -4.52 4.11 9.80
N ILE A 337 -4.00 3.68 8.66
CA ILE A 337 -2.82 2.82 8.54
C ILE A 337 -1.67 3.65 8.00
N SER A 338 -0.70 3.91 8.89
CA SER A 338 0.57 4.54 8.56
C SER A 338 1.61 3.48 8.21
N MET A 339 2.04 3.45 6.94
CA MET A 339 3.12 2.56 6.48
C MET A 339 4.40 2.75 7.32
N TYR A 340 4.76 3.99 7.64
CA TYR A 340 5.89 4.31 8.51
C TYR A 340 5.77 3.62 9.86
N ASN A 341 4.63 3.77 10.54
CA ASN A 341 4.43 3.19 11.87
C ASN A 341 4.40 1.66 11.83
N ILE A 342 3.85 1.06 10.78
CA ILE A 342 3.87 -0.41 10.59
C ILE A 342 5.31 -0.93 10.48
N VAL A 343 6.15 -0.25 9.71
CA VAL A 343 7.57 -0.61 9.59
C VAL A 343 8.30 -0.41 10.92
N ARG A 344 8.11 0.74 11.59
CA ARG A 344 8.70 0.99 12.91
C ARG A 344 8.31 -0.07 13.93
N HIS A 345 7.04 -0.41 13.98
CA HIS A 345 6.55 -1.45 14.87
C HIS A 345 7.15 -2.81 14.53
N THR A 346 7.37 -3.13 13.24
CA THR A 346 8.07 -4.36 12.84
C THR A 346 9.52 -4.40 13.32
N LEU A 347 10.23 -3.27 13.26
CA LEU A 347 11.63 -3.17 13.68
C LEU A 347 11.81 -3.30 15.19
N TRP A 348 10.84 -2.77 15.93
CA TRP A 348 11.01 -2.50 17.35
C TRP A 348 10.09 -3.35 18.20
N GLY A 349 8.79 -3.38 17.88
CA GLY A 349 7.74 -3.93 18.75
C GLY A 349 7.46 -5.42 18.57
N PHE A 350 8.15 -6.11 17.66
CA PHE A 350 7.84 -7.51 17.34
C PHE A 350 8.68 -8.49 18.16
N ASP A 351 8.13 -9.04 19.24
CA ASP A 351 8.69 -10.21 19.91
C ASP A 351 8.12 -11.50 19.29
N ALA A 352 8.99 -12.37 18.77
CA ALA A 352 8.60 -13.68 18.25
C ALA A 352 8.12 -14.65 19.37
N ALA A 353 8.25 -14.25 20.65
CA ALA A 353 7.78 -14.98 21.82
C ALA A 353 6.27 -14.81 22.11
N ASP A 354 5.55 -13.91 21.44
CA ASP A 354 4.06 -13.84 21.46
C ASP A 354 3.43 -14.99 20.64
N ARG A 355 3.98 -16.19 20.77
CA ARG A 355 3.46 -17.41 20.16
C ARG A 355 2.07 -17.68 20.70
N LEU A 356 1.12 -17.81 19.77
CA LEU A 356 -0.02 -18.73 19.78
C LEU A 356 -0.06 -19.59 21.06
N SER A 357 -0.78 -19.14 22.08
CA SER A 357 -1.42 -20.10 22.96
C SER A 357 -2.45 -20.83 22.08
N PRO A 358 -2.29 -22.14 21.81
CA PRO A 358 -3.36 -22.87 21.17
C PRO A 358 -4.59 -22.74 22.09
N SER A 359 -5.74 -22.42 21.52
CA SER A 359 -7.01 -22.61 22.21
C SER A 359 -6.99 -24.00 22.87
N PRO A 360 -7.30 -24.14 24.16
CA PRO A 360 -7.31 -25.45 24.80
C PRO A 360 -8.40 -26.29 24.13
N GLY A 361 -8.03 -27.27 23.30
CA GLY A 361 -9.02 -28.18 22.71
C GLY A 361 -8.68 -28.97 21.45
N LEU A 362 -7.55 -28.75 20.75
CA LEU A 362 -7.20 -29.63 19.61
C LEU A 362 -6.05 -30.58 19.99
N GLU A 363 -6.43 -31.82 20.32
CA GLU A 363 -5.50 -32.95 20.37
C GLU A 363 -4.84 -33.19 19.01
N THR A 364 -3.59 -33.64 19.11
CA THR A 364 -2.62 -33.85 18.03
C THR A 364 -3.13 -34.81 16.95
N ALA A 365 -3.59 -34.27 15.82
CA ALA A 365 -3.67 -35.02 14.58
C ALA A 365 -2.30 -34.96 13.87
N THR A 366 -1.75 -36.14 13.58
CA THR A 366 -0.51 -36.33 12.81
C THR A 366 -0.60 -35.57 11.48
N PRO A 367 0.43 -34.79 11.07
CA PRO A 367 0.36 -34.07 9.81
C PRO A 367 0.21 -35.06 8.64
N PRO A 368 -0.80 -34.91 7.77
CA PRO A 368 -0.87 -35.71 6.57
C PRO A 368 0.33 -35.36 5.70
N THR A 369 0.96 -36.39 5.15
CA THR A 369 2.08 -36.32 4.22
C THR A 369 1.79 -35.30 3.13
N ALA A 370 2.66 -34.29 3.03
CA ALA A 370 2.58 -33.23 2.03
C ALA A 370 2.54 -33.84 0.62
N ARG A 371 1.36 -33.83 0.00
CA ARG A 371 1.26 -33.91 -1.45
C ARG A 371 1.50 -32.51 -1.99
N VAL A 372 2.67 -32.31 -2.59
CA VAL A 372 2.91 -31.22 -3.52
C VAL A 372 1.92 -31.39 -4.67
N LEU A 373 0.87 -30.58 -4.69
CA LEU A 373 -0.01 -30.45 -5.85
C LEU A 373 0.56 -29.39 -6.80
N PRO A 374 0.28 -29.49 -8.11
CA PRO A 374 0.97 -28.71 -9.13
C PRO A 374 0.70 -27.22 -8.96
N GLN A 375 1.72 -26.44 -9.30
CA GLN A 375 1.68 -25.00 -9.51
C GLN A 375 0.37 -24.58 -10.20
N TYR A 376 -0.19 -23.45 -9.75
CA TYR A 376 -1.26 -22.71 -10.42
C TYR A 376 -1.04 -22.73 -11.94
N SER A 377 -1.77 -23.61 -12.62
CA SER A 377 -1.88 -23.58 -14.06
C SER A 377 -2.84 -22.44 -14.37
N ALA A 378 -2.35 -21.44 -15.07
CA ALA A 378 -3.14 -20.33 -15.56
C ALA A 378 -4.45 -20.86 -16.20
N PRO A 379 -5.62 -20.25 -15.95
CA PRO A 379 -6.81 -20.62 -16.68
C PRO A 379 -6.55 -20.44 -18.18
N HIS A 380 -6.87 -21.49 -18.92
CA HIS A 380 -6.79 -21.59 -20.37
C HIS A 380 -7.32 -20.33 -21.07
N ALA A 381 -6.66 -20.00 -22.18
CA ALA A 381 -7.02 -18.96 -23.13
C ALA A 381 -8.53 -18.80 -23.31
N LEU A 382 -9.05 -17.62 -22.96
CA LEU A 382 -10.29 -17.13 -23.54
C LEU A 382 -9.98 -16.69 -24.97
N GLY A 383 -10.78 -17.23 -25.89
CA GLY A 383 -10.53 -17.29 -27.32
C GLY A 383 -10.31 -15.97 -28.04
N GLU A 384 -9.65 -16.11 -29.18
CA GLU A 384 -9.48 -15.13 -30.24
C GLU A 384 -10.85 -14.62 -30.71
N ASP A 385 -11.37 -13.54 -30.13
CA ASP A 385 -12.45 -12.74 -30.73
C ASP A 385 -12.56 -11.36 -30.05
N ASN A 386 -11.50 -10.57 -30.15
CA ASN A 386 -11.59 -9.09 -30.02
C ASN A 386 -10.48 -8.35 -30.79
N ALA A 387 -9.95 -8.98 -31.85
CA ALA A 387 -9.02 -8.36 -32.78
C ALA A 387 -9.75 -7.71 -33.97
N ARG A 388 -10.73 -6.83 -33.72
CA ARG A 388 -11.38 -6.03 -34.79
C ARG A 388 -11.83 -4.64 -34.34
N PHE A 389 -10.96 -3.87 -33.67
CA PHE A 389 -11.10 -2.39 -33.59
C PHE A 389 -9.74 -1.70 -33.51
N LEU A 390 -8.81 -2.08 -34.38
CA LEU A 390 -7.56 -1.34 -34.62
C LEU A 390 -7.29 -1.29 -36.13
N SER A 391 -8.15 -0.55 -36.85
CA SER A 391 -7.81 -0.04 -38.18
C SER A 391 -8.53 1.27 -38.44
N SER A 392 -7.92 2.38 -38.02
CA SER A 392 -8.08 3.67 -38.68
C SER A 392 -6.82 4.52 -38.50
N PRO A 393 -6.20 5.01 -39.60
CA PRO A 393 -4.87 5.60 -39.58
C PRO A 393 -4.95 7.13 -39.53
N HIS A 394 -5.01 7.73 -38.33
CA HIS A 394 -4.79 9.16 -38.16
C HIS A 394 -4.07 9.46 -36.84
N LEU A 395 -2.79 9.11 -36.73
CA LEU A 395 -1.82 9.81 -35.87
C LEU A 395 -0.38 9.34 -36.19
N ASN A 396 0.07 9.55 -37.42
CA ASN A 396 1.49 9.37 -37.76
C ASN A 396 1.88 10.31 -38.90
N ARG A 397 2.09 11.59 -38.59
CA ARG A 397 2.84 12.53 -39.42
C ARG A 397 3.50 13.58 -38.55
N ARG A 398 4.79 13.84 -38.83
CA ARG A 398 5.80 14.61 -38.10
C ARG A 398 6.45 13.75 -37.03
N VAL A 399 7.61 13.12 -37.25
CA VAL A 399 8.83 13.66 -37.85
C VAL A 399 9.57 12.52 -38.54
N GLY A 400 9.99 12.73 -39.78
CA GLY A 400 10.87 11.83 -40.50
C GLY A 400 11.55 12.56 -41.65
N THR A 401 12.83 12.26 -41.80
CA THR A 401 13.82 12.64 -42.84
C THR A 401 14.62 13.92 -42.53
N ASP A 402 15.95 13.95 -42.58
CA ASP A 402 16.92 12.91 -42.99
C ASP A 402 18.37 13.35 -42.66
N LEU A 403 19.20 12.35 -42.29
CA LEU A 403 20.58 12.05 -42.77
C LEU A 403 21.68 13.15 -42.65
N LYS A 404 22.97 12.89 -42.37
CA LYS A 404 23.84 11.71 -42.51
C LYS A 404 25.21 12.06 -41.89
N ARG A 405 25.89 11.04 -41.34
CA ARG A 405 27.35 10.76 -41.27
C ARG A 405 28.35 11.88 -41.64
N SER A 406 29.35 12.07 -40.77
CA SER A 406 30.77 12.10 -41.16
C SER A 406 31.67 11.62 -40.02
N GLN A 407 32.51 10.63 -40.32
CA GLN A 407 33.67 10.21 -39.54
C GLN A 407 34.75 11.29 -39.54
N CYS A 408 35.41 11.50 -38.40
CA CYS A 408 36.86 11.55 -38.23
C CYS A 408 37.18 11.42 -36.74
#